data_AF-A0A9E4LPX1-F1
#
_entry.id   AF-A0A9E4LPX1-F1
#
_cell.length_a   1.000
_cell.length_b   1.000
_cell.length_c   1.000
_cell.angle_alpha   90.00
_cell.angle_beta   90.00
_cell.angle_gamma   90.00
#
_symmetry.space_group_name_H-M   'P 1'
#
loop_
_entity.id
_entity.type
_entity.pdbx_description
1 polymer ?
#
loop_
_entity_poly.entity_id
_entity_poly.type
_entity_poly.pdbx_seq_one_letter_code
_entity_poly.pdbx_strand_id
1 'polypeptide(L)'
;WGGRHPGKYIVVKLLHLLHFRLECGTFDAMRSFLQQIIEYSGVLQASASGGSDMLFVFPNRRACLHFKHELASQLNRPLWSPGTINLADLVRQQYPGQIADPLTPTFELFRVYRNTVEGGANETLDSFYPWGNMMLRDFNEADRYLFRAGQLFREIRDLRELEVRF
;
A
#
# COMPACT_ATOMS: atom_id res chain seq x y z
N TRP A 1 -6.21 11.11 19.56
CA TRP A 1 -5.46 10.16 20.39
C TRP A 1 -6.30 9.82 21.61
N GLY A 2 -6.87 8.62 21.64
CA GLY A 2 -7.81 8.16 22.66
C GLY A 2 -8.42 6.83 22.25
N GLY A 3 -7.69 5.74 22.48
CA GLY A 3 -8.12 4.39 22.11
C GLY A 3 -6.94 3.44 22.05
N ARG A 4 -6.93 2.46 22.95
CA ARG A 4 -5.88 1.44 23.16
C ARG A 4 -5.47 0.76 21.84
N HIS A 5 -4.24 1.00 21.38
CA HIS A 5 -3.55 0.07 20.49
C HIS A 5 -2.12 -0.13 21.02
N PRO A 6 -1.81 -1.32 21.53
CA PRO A 6 -0.54 -1.56 22.23
C PRO A 6 0.55 -2.08 21.28
N GLY A 7 1.78 -1.70 21.59
CA GLY A 7 2.96 -2.56 21.63
C GLY A 7 3.55 -3.20 20.36
N LYS A 8 2.76 -3.84 19.48
CA LYS A 8 3.30 -4.70 18.41
C LYS A 8 2.49 -4.61 17.11
N TYR A 9 3.02 -3.87 16.14
CA TYR A 9 2.51 -3.83 14.77
C TYR A 9 3.13 -4.95 13.95
N ILE A 10 2.33 -5.88 13.45
CA ILE A 10 2.77 -6.91 12.49
C ILE A 10 2.27 -6.49 11.11
N VAL A 11 3.14 -5.88 10.32
CA VAL A 11 2.83 -5.49 8.93
C VAL A 11 3.06 -6.68 8.02
N VAL A 12 1.97 -7.30 7.58
CA VAL A 12 1.99 -8.59 6.86
C VAL A 12 2.58 -8.47 5.45
N LYS A 13 2.56 -7.27 4.84
CA LYS A 13 3.22 -7.03 3.55
C LYS A 13 4.76 -7.01 3.65
N LEU A 14 5.31 -6.66 4.82
CA LEU A 14 6.75 -6.59 5.06
C LEU A 14 7.36 -7.94 5.39
N LEU A 15 6.59 -8.87 5.99
CA LEU A 15 7.05 -10.24 6.20
C LEU A 15 7.38 -10.94 4.88
N HIS A 16 6.63 -10.72 3.81
CA HIS A 16 6.96 -11.30 2.50
C HIS A 16 8.27 -10.76 1.91
N LEU A 17 8.64 -9.50 2.19
CA LEU A 17 9.87 -8.87 1.66
C LEU A 17 11.11 -9.11 2.55
N LEU A 18 10.92 -9.27 3.87
CA LEU A 18 12.02 -9.55 4.80
C LEU A 18 12.33 -11.04 4.91
N HIS A 19 11.33 -11.93 4.82
CA HIS A 19 11.57 -13.38 4.88
C HIS A 19 12.10 -13.95 3.56
N PHE A 20 11.72 -13.40 2.39
CA PHE A 20 12.27 -13.85 1.11
C PHE A 20 13.76 -13.55 0.93
N ARG A 21 14.33 -12.66 1.77
CA ARG A 21 15.71 -12.19 1.61
C ARG A 21 16.70 -12.68 2.66
N LEU A 22 16.29 -13.35 3.74
CA LEU A 22 17.23 -13.65 4.83
C LEU A 22 17.40 -15.12 5.24
N GLU A 23 16.45 -16.04 5.14
CA GLU A 23 16.70 -17.41 5.64
C GLU A 23 16.01 -18.52 4.83
N CYS A 24 16.85 -19.41 4.30
CA CYS A 24 16.69 -20.87 4.21
C CYS A 24 15.46 -21.50 3.53
N GLY A 25 15.77 -22.33 2.52
CA GLY A 25 15.57 -23.79 2.58
C GLY A 25 14.22 -24.30 3.11
N THR A 26 13.48 -24.97 2.23
CA THR A 26 12.18 -25.64 2.44
C THR A 26 11.01 -24.68 2.66
N PHE A 27 10.46 -24.23 1.53
CA PHE A 27 9.05 -23.89 1.45
C PHE A 27 8.26 -25.17 1.81
N ASP A 28 7.75 -25.26 3.03
CA ASP A 28 6.92 -26.39 3.46
C ASP A 28 5.61 -26.36 2.64
N ALA A 29 5.53 -27.23 1.64
CA ALA A 29 4.59 -27.17 0.52
C ALA A 29 3.09 -27.34 0.90
N MET A 30 2.79 -27.45 2.20
CA MET A 30 1.47 -27.81 2.71
C MET A 30 0.79 -26.72 3.56
N ARG A 31 1.46 -25.59 3.86
CA ARG A 31 0.89 -24.52 4.69
C ARG A 31 0.53 -23.27 3.88
N SER A 32 -0.67 -22.74 4.11
CA SER A 32 -1.09 -21.47 3.50
C SER A 32 -0.32 -20.29 4.08
N PHE A 33 -0.21 -19.20 3.32
CA PHE A 33 0.43 -17.97 3.80
C PHE A 33 -0.17 -17.43 5.11
N LEU A 34 -1.49 -17.55 5.28
CA LEU A 34 -2.16 -17.12 6.51
C LEU A 34 -1.81 -18.00 7.71
N GLN A 35 -1.64 -19.31 7.48
CA GLN A 35 -1.18 -20.25 8.52
C GLN A 35 0.23 -19.90 8.98
N GLN A 36 1.13 -19.59 8.04
CA GLN A 36 2.47 -19.12 8.36
C GLN A 36 2.43 -17.84 9.22
N ILE A 37 1.59 -16.85 8.89
CA ILE A 37 1.47 -15.63 9.70
C ILE A 37 0.97 -15.93 11.12
N ILE A 38 -0.03 -16.79 11.26
CA ILE A 38 -0.57 -17.19 12.57
C ILE A 38 0.54 -17.85 13.41
N GLU A 39 1.32 -18.73 12.81
CA GLU A 39 2.44 -19.42 13.46
C GLU A 39 3.55 -18.44 13.86
N TYR A 40 4.10 -17.67 12.91
CA TYR A 40 5.21 -16.75 13.16
C TYR A 40 4.86 -15.61 14.12
N SER A 41 3.60 -15.18 14.14
CA SER A 41 3.16 -14.14 15.08
C SER A 41 3.04 -14.64 16.52
N GLY A 42 2.99 -15.96 16.71
CA GLY A 42 2.74 -16.60 17.99
C GLY A 42 1.39 -16.26 18.62
N VAL A 43 0.43 -15.79 17.83
CA VAL A 43 -0.89 -15.34 18.31
C VAL A 43 -1.66 -16.46 19.01
N LEU A 44 -1.46 -17.72 18.59
CA LEU A 44 -2.06 -18.88 19.24
C LEU A 44 -1.44 -19.17 20.62
N GLN A 45 -0.20 -18.76 20.89
CA GLN A 45 0.46 -18.96 22.20
C GLN A 45 0.26 -17.78 23.16
N ALA A 46 -0.26 -16.64 22.69
CA ALA A 46 -0.55 -15.48 23.52
C ALA A 46 -1.51 -15.80 24.69
N SER A 47 -1.39 -15.09 25.81
CA SER A 47 -2.39 -15.15 26.88
C SER A 47 -3.76 -14.74 26.33
N ALA A 48 -4.85 -15.08 27.05
CA ALA A 48 -6.20 -14.73 26.60
C ALA A 48 -6.33 -13.23 26.26
N SER A 49 -5.73 -12.33 27.06
CA SER A 49 -5.67 -10.89 26.80
C SER A 49 -4.62 -10.46 25.77
N GLY A 50 -3.53 -11.21 25.63
CA GLY A 50 -2.41 -10.86 24.75
C GLY A 50 -2.77 -10.84 23.26
N GLY A 51 -3.86 -11.48 22.85
CA GLY A 51 -4.37 -11.36 21.49
C GLY A 51 -4.80 -9.91 21.15
N SER A 52 -5.48 -9.22 22.07
CA SER A 52 -5.83 -7.79 21.89
C SER A 52 -4.62 -6.88 21.80
N ASP A 53 -3.44 -7.37 22.19
CA ASP A 53 -2.22 -6.59 22.14
C ASP A 53 -1.51 -6.60 20.77
N MET A 54 -2.08 -7.31 19.80
CA MET A 54 -1.51 -7.47 18.47
C MET A 54 -2.37 -6.78 17.42
N LEU A 55 -1.71 -6.11 16.45
CA LEU A 55 -2.37 -5.55 15.28
C LEU A 55 -1.74 -6.10 13.99
N PHE A 56 -2.54 -6.81 13.20
CA PHE A 56 -2.17 -7.33 11.90
C PHE A 56 -2.61 -6.38 10.79
N VAL A 57 -1.66 -5.95 9.95
CA VAL A 57 -1.92 -5.03 8.84
C VAL A 57 -1.86 -5.78 7.50
N PHE A 58 -2.99 -5.83 6.80
CA PHE A 58 -3.12 -6.53 5.52
C PHE A 58 -3.26 -5.58 4.31
N PRO A 59 -2.94 -6.01 3.08
CA PRO A 59 -3.07 -5.15 1.89
C PRO A 59 -4.51 -4.81 1.54
N ASN A 60 -5.48 -5.67 1.87
CA ASN A 60 -6.89 -5.46 1.55
C ASN A 60 -7.82 -6.04 2.63
N ARG A 61 -9.10 -5.64 2.60
CA ARG A 61 -10.13 -6.08 3.56
C ARG A 61 -10.39 -7.58 3.54
N ARG A 62 -10.32 -8.21 2.37
CA ARG A 62 -10.59 -9.66 2.21
C ARG A 62 -9.56 -10.48 2.99
N ALA A 63 -8.29 -10.12 2.91
CA ALA A 63 -7.22 -10.79 3.66
C ALA A 63 -7.42 -10.70 5.18
N CYS A 64 -7.91 -9.56 5.70
CA CYS A 64 -8.29 -9.45 7.12
C CYS A 64 -9.37 -10.46 7.50
N LEU A 65 -10.41 -10.61 6.68
CA LEU A 65 -11.52 -11.53 6.94
C LEU A 65 -11.06 -12.99 6.89
N HIS A 66 -10.29 -13.37 5.87
CA HIS A 66 -9.74 -14.71 5.74
C HIS A 66 -8.80 -15.05 6.91
N PHE A 67 -7.98 -14.10 7.36
CA PHE A 67 -7.12 -14.30 8.53
C PHE A 67 -7.94 -14.58 9.80
N LYS A 68 -9.02 -13.83 10.05
CA LYS A 68 -9.89 -14.09 11.21
C LYS A 68 -10.52 -15.47 11.16
N HIS A 69 -10.98 -15.89 9.98
CA HIS A 69 -11.56 -17.21 9.79
C HIS A 69 -10.53 -18.33 10.06
N GLU A 70 -9.33 -18.20 9.50
CA GLU A 70 -8.23 -19.15 9.70
C GLU A 70 -7.74 -19.18 11.16
N LEU A 71 -7.69 -18.02 11.83
CA LEU A 71 -7.35 -17.96 13.24
C LEU A 71 -8.41 -18.66 14.09
N ALA A 72 -9.70 -18.44 13.78
CA ALA A 72 -10.81 -19.08 14.47
C ALA A 72 -10.83 -20.60 14.32
N SER A 73 -10.47 -21.14 13.15
CA SER A 73 -10.45 -22.59 12.92
C SER A 73 -9.34 -23.32 13.68
N GLN A 74 -8.28 -22.61 14.09
CA GLN A 74 -7.15 -23.17 14.83
C GLN A 74 -7.20 -22.89 16.35
N LEU A 75 -8.18 -22.09 16.79
CA LEU A 75 -8.34 -21.67 18.18
C LEU A 75 -8.97 -22.78 19.02
N ASN A 76 -8.17 -23.39 19.90
CA ASN A 76 -8.63 -24.42 20.86
C ASN A 76 -8.89 -23.87 22.27
N ARG A 77 -8.78 -22.55 22.46
CA ARG A 77 -8.94 -21.86 23.75
C ARG A 77 -9.48 -20.46 23.54
N PRO A 78 -10.14 -19.85 24.54
CA PRO A 78 -10.58 -18.46 24.44
C PRO A 78 -9.36 -17.53 24.30
N LEU A 79 -9.38 -16.73 23.23
CA LEU A 79 -8.40 -15.69 22.94
C LEU A 79 -9.17 -14.42 22.54
N TRP A 80 -8.81 -13.29 23.13
CA TRP A 80 -9.32 -12.02 22.65
C TRP A 80 -8.79 -11.75 21.24
N SER A 81 -9.70 -11.51 20.30
CA SER A 81 -9.35 -11.40 18.89
C SER A 81 -8.32 -10.29 18.66
N PRO A 82 -7.24 -10.57 17.91
CA PRO A 82 -6.27 -9.55 17.56
C PRO A 82 -6.89 -8.48 16.66
N GLY A 83 -6.35 -7.28 16.75
CA GLY A 83 -6.67 -6.21 15.81
C GLY A 83 -6.29 -6.63 14.40
N THR A 84 -7.17 -6.35 13.44
CA THR A 84 -6.85 -6.46 12.01
C THR A 84 -7.27 -5.18 11.31
N ILE A 85 -6.40 -4.63 10.49
CA ILE A 85 -6.70 -3.44 9.69
C ILE A 85 -6.09 -3.61 8.30
N ASN A 86 -6.74 -3.07 7.26
CA ASN A 86 -6.08 -3.01 5.96
C ASN A 86 -5.26 -1.72 5.85
N LEU A 87 -4.26 -1.73 4.97
CA LEU A 87 -3.33 -0.61 4.81
C LEU A 87 -4.05 0.71 4.50
N ALA A 88 -5.06 0.70 3.63
CA ALA A 88 -5.79 1.92 3.29
C ALA A 88 -6.51 2.53 4.51
N ASP A 89 -7.17 1.70 5.32
CA ASP A 89 -7.84 2.16 6.54
C ASP A 89 -6.83 2.58 7.62
N LEU A 90 -5.67 1.92 7.71
CA LEU A 90 -4.58 2.35 8.60
C LEU A 90 -4.06 3.74 8.21
N VAL A 91 -3.81 3.98 6.92
CA VAL A 91 -3.37 5.29 6.42
C VAL A 91 -4.44 6.35 6.71
N ARG A 92 -5.72 6.07 6.45
CA ARG A 92 -6.82 7.01 6.75
C ARG A 92 -6.92 7.37 8.24
N GLN A 93 -6.64 6.42 9.14
CA GLN A 93 -6.63 6.70 10.58
C GLN A 93 -5.49 7.65 10.98
N GLN A 94 -4.34 7.55 10.30
CA GLN A 94 -3.19 8.41 10.57
C GLN A 94 -3.30 9.78 9.87
N TYR A 95 -4.01 9.84 8.74
CA TYR A 95 -4.19 11.03 7.94
C TYR A 95 -5.69 11.31 7.75
N PRO A 96 -6.30 12.19 8.57
CA PRO A 96 -7.74 12.48 8.50
C PRO A 96 -8.16 13.31 7.26
N GLY A 97 -7.28 13.44 6.27
CA GLY A 97 -7.59 14.13 5.01
C GLY A 97 -8.61 13.34 4.18
N GLN A 98 -9.43 14.07 3.42
CA GLN A 98 -10.29 13.43 2.42
C GLN A 98 -9.44 12.95 1.24
N ILE A 99 -9.74 11.74 0.78
CA ILE A 99 -9.25 11.28 -0.51
C ILE A 99 -9.93 12.15 -1.56
N ALA A 100 -9.14 12.77 -2.43
CA ALA A 100 -9.67 13.59 -3.52
C ALA A 100 -10.57 12.73 -4.43
N ASP A 101 -11.70 13.29 -4.84
CA ASP A 101 -12.52 12.70 -5.89
C ASP A 101 -11.67 12.56 -7.17
N PRO A 102 -11.80 11.47 -7.96
CA PRO A 102 -10.97 11.23 -9.13
C PRO A 102 -10.94 12.37 -10.16
N LEU A 103 -11.96 13.21 -10.24
CA LEU A 103 -11.99 14.34 -11.16
C LEU A 103 -11.16 15.53 -10.66
N THR A 104 -11.07 15.69 -9.33
CA THR A 104 -10.39 16.85 -8.73
C THR A 104 -8.92 16.94 -9.16
N PRO A 105 -8.10 15.87 -9.06
CA PRO A 105 -6.72 15.89 -9.58
C PRO A 105 -6.64 16.23 -11.07
N THR A 106 -7.60 15.80 -11.88
CA THR A 106 -7.61 16.06 -13.32
C THR A 106 -7.85 17.53 -13.62
N PHE A 107 -8.80 18.18 -12.94
CA PHE A 107 -9.03 19.61 -13.06
C PHE A 107 -7.87 20.45 -12.52
N GLU A 108 -7.30 20.06 -11.38
CA GLU A 108 -6.14 20.73 -10.80
C GLU A 108 -4.92 20.63 -11.73
N LEU A 109 -4.68 19.44 -12.30
CA LEU A 109 -3.61 19.24 -13.27
C LEU A 109 -3.85 20.06 -14.55
N PHE A 110 -5.08 20.10 -15.06
CA PHE A 110 -5.43 20.92 -16.23
C PHE A 110 -5.18 22.41 -15.96
N ARG A 111 -5.53 22.90 -14.77
CA ARG A 111 -5.27 24.30 -14.37
C ARG A 111 -3.78 24.61 -14.37
N VAL A 112 -2.96 23.72 -13.83
CA VAL A 112 -1.50 23.89 -13.83
C VAL A 112 -0.96 23.84 -15.26
N TYR A 113 -1.37 22.83 -16.04
CA TYR A 113 -0.95 22.62 -17.43
C TYR A 113 -1.17 23.87 -18.30
N ARG A 114 -2.37 24.46 -18.25
CA ARG A 114 -2.69 25.68 -19.02
C ARG A 114 -1.78 26.86 -18.72
N ASN A 115 -1.22 26.92 -17.51
CA ASN A 115 -0.41 28.04 -17.04
C ASN A 115 1.10 27.79 -17.19
N THR A 116 1.53 26.53 -17.33
CA THR A 116 2.96 26.17 -17.31
C THR A 116 3.49 25.63 -18.63
N VAL A 117 2.64 25.09 -19.50
CA VAL A 117 3.06 24.47 -20.76
C VAL A 117 2.82 25.43 -21.93
N GLU A 118 3.82 25.58 -22.80
CA GLU A 118 3.68 26.36 -24.03
C GLU A 118 2.51 25.85 -24.89
N GLY A 119 1.64 26.76 -25.33
CA GLY A 119 0.41 26.42 -26.05
C GLY A 119 -0.73 25.90 -25.16
N GLY A 120 -0.47 25.59 -23.89
CA GLY A 120 -1.47 25.04 -22.96
C GLY A 120 -2.69 25.95 -22.73
N ALA A 121 -2.55 27.27 -22.91
CA ALA A 121 -3.66 28.21 -22.80
C ALA A 121 -4.78 27.97 -23.83
N ASN A 122 -4.45 27.40 -25.00
CA ASN A 122 -5.42 27.10 -26.07
C ASN A 122 -6.02 25.70 -25.94
N GLU A 123 -5.51 24.87 -25.03
CA GLU A 123 -5.96 23.49 -24.84
C GLU A 123 -7.34 23.45 -24.17
N THR A 124 -8.23 22.63 -24.69
CA THR A 124 -9.56 22.39 -24.09
C THR A 124 -9.50 21.24 -23.09
N LEU A 125 -10.43 21.21 -22.14
CA LEU A 125 -10.49 20.11 -21.18
C LEU A 125 -10.76 18.76 -21.86
N ASP A 126 -11.64 18.72 -22.87
CA ASP A 126 -12.00 17.48 -23.56
C ASP A 126 -10.81 16.86 -24.29
N SER A 127 -10.00 17.70 -24.94
CA SER A 127 -8.75 17.29 -25.60
C SER A 127 -7.67 16.86 -24.59
N PHE A 128 -7.58 17.56 -23.46
CA PHE A 128 -6.63 17.27 -22.40
C PHE A 128 -6.95 15.99 -21.62
N TYR A 129 -8.23 15.70 -21.38
CA TYR A 129 -8.69 14.69 -20.42
C TYR A 129 -8.05 13.29 -20.61
N PRO A 130 -7.90 12.73 -21.83
CA PRO A 130 -7.26 11.43 -22.02
C PRO A 130 -5.79 11.41 -21.57
N TRP A 131 -5.02 12.42 -21.96
CA TRP A 131 -3.58 12.50 -21.66
C TRP A 131 -3.33 12.97 -20.23
N GLY A 132 -4.17 13.86 -19.69
CA GLY A 132 -4.13 14.24 -18.29
C GLY A 132 -4.32 13.04 -17.36
N ASN A 133 -5.26 12.15 -17.68
CA ASN A 133 -5.43 10.89 -16.95
C ASN A 133 -4.21 9.95 -17.09
N MET A 134 -3.52 9.97 -18.22
CA MET A 134 -2.26 9.23 -18.40
C MET A 134 -1.16 9.80 -17.51
N MET A 135 -0.94 11.12 -17.53
CA MET A 135 0.04 11.80 -16.67
C MET A 135 -0.22 11.54 -15.19
N LEU A 136 -1.49 11.58 -14.75
CA LEU A 136 -1.83 11.25 -13.36
C LEU A 136 -1.51 9.80 -12.99
N ARG A 137 -1.64 8.84 -13.92
CA ARG A 137 -1.21 7.45 -13.68
C ARG A 137 0.31 7.36 -13.54
N ASP A 138 1.05 8.07 -14.38
CA ASP A 138 2.51 8.09 -14.33
C ASP A 138 3.02 8.73 -13.01
N PHE A 139 2.39 9.83 -12.57
CA PHE A 139 2.68 10.42 -11.26
C PHE A 139 2.37 9.48 -10.11
N ASN A 140 1.21 8.80 -10.14
CA ASN A 140 0.87 7.80 -9.13
C ASN A 140 1.86 6.64 -9.11
N GLU A 141 2.40 6.23 -10.26
CA GLU A 141 3.42 5.19 -10.33
C GLU A 141 4.76 5.67 -9.76
N ALA A 142 5.17 6.89 -10.08
CA ALA A 142 6.35 7.52 -9.50
C ALA A 142 6.26 7.59 -7.97
N ASP A 143 5.12 8.06 -7.45
CA ASP A 143 4.85 8.15 -6.01
C ASP A 143 4.81 6.76 -5.35
N ARG A 144 4.18 5.77 -6.01
CA ARG A 144 4.08 4.39 -5.50
C ARG A 144 5.45 3.76 -5.26
N TYR A 145 6.42 4.06 -6.12
CA TYR A 145 7.78 3.57 -6.01
C TYR A 145 8.72 4.53 -5.26
N LEU A 146 8.19 5.64 -4.72
CA LEU A 146 8.94 6.67 -4.02
C LEU A 146 10.09 7.24 -4.86
N PHE A 147 9.91 7.29 -6.19
CA PHE A 147 10.90 7.84 -7.09
C PHE A 147 11.03 9.36 -6.86
N ARG A 148 12.26 9.85 -6.82
CA ARG A 148 12.50 11.29 -6.82
C ARG A 148 12.21 11.82 -8.22
N ALA A 149 11.11 12.54 -8.40
CA ALA A 149 10.67 13.06 -9.70
C ALA A 149 11.80 13.71 -10.51
N GLY A 150 12.60 14.57 -9.89
CA GLY A 150 13.72 15.22 -10.57
C GLY A 150 14.82 14.27 -11.06
N GLN A 151 15.02 13.12 -10.41
CA GLN A 151 15.95 12.10 -10.87
C GLN A 151 15.35 11.29 -12.02
N LEU A 152 14.09 10.84 -11.86
CA LEU A 152 13.36 10.09 -12.90
C LEU A 152 13.32 10.85 -14.23
N PHE A 153 12.98 12.15 -14.19
CA PHE A 153 12.93 12.95 -15.42
C PHE A 153 14.29 13.21 -16.05
N ARG A 154 15.38 13.26 -15.26
CA ARG A 154 16.74 13.33 -15.82
C ARG A 154 17.11 12.03 -16.52
N GLU A 155 16.86 10.89 -15.88
CA GLU A 155 17.16 9.57 -16.47
C GLU A 155 16.39 9.36 -17.78
N ILE A 156 15.10 9.71 -17.82
CA ILE A 156 14.28 9.61 -19.05
C ILE A 156 14.81 10.54 -20.14
N ARG A 157 15.19 11.78 -19.79
CA ARG A 157 15.78 12.72 -20.74
C ARG A 157 17.09 12.19 -21.30
N ASP A 158 17.98 11.72 -20.43
CA ASP A 158 19.30 11.23 -20.82
C ASP A 158 19.18 9.99 -21.72
N LEU A 159 18.24 9.08 -21.44
CA LEU A 159 17.90 7.96 -22.33
C LEU A 159 17.41 8.43 -23.71
N ARG A 160 16.52 9.42 -23.74
CA ARG A 160 15.99 9.94 -25.00
C ARG A 160 17.03 10.70 -25.82
N GLU A 161 17.95 11.40 -25.17
CA GLU A 161 19.09 12.04 -25.85
C GLU A 161 20.03 11.01 -26.48
N LEU A 162 20.18 9.83 -25.88
CA LEU A 162 20.93 8.73 -26.48
C LEU A 162 20.20 8.17 -27.70
N GLU A 163 18.89 7.92 -27.62
CA GLU A 163 18.09 7.42 -28.76
C GLU A 163 18.09 8.37 -29.95
N VAL A 164 18.07 9.68 -29.73
CA VAL A 164 18.07 10.68 -30.82
C VAL A 164 19.44 10.83 -31.49
N ARG A 165 20.52 10.38 -30.84
CA ARG A 165 21.89 10.48 -31.37
C ARG A 165 22.30 9.29 -32.25
N PHE A 166 21.49 8.23 -32.33
CA PHE A 166 21.73 7.03 -33.14
C PHE A 166 20.59 6.81 -34.13
#